data_AF-A0A944GK27-F1
#
_entry.id   AF-A0A944GK27-F1
#
_cell.length_a   1.000
_cell.length_b   1.000
_cell.length_c   1.000
_cell.angle_alpha   90.00
_cell.angle_beta   90.00
_cell.angle_gamma   90.00
#
_symmetry.space_group_name_H-M   'P 1'
#
loop_
_entity.id
_entity.type
_entity.pdbx_description
1 polymer ?
#
loop_
_entity_poly.entity_id
_entity_poly.type
_entity_poly.pdbx_seq_one_letter_code
_entity_poly.pdbx_strand_id
1 'polypeptide(L)'
;MEQLDDNTSYMQNFQPLNEQETDLISRVVDTITKNIDIPCTACHYCTGKCPQHIAIPQYFGLMNVIKQLGESQFPNSRLYYNLLTKKHGKASDCIQCGQCEAMCPQHLPIIDNLVRVANKFEQK
;
A
#
# COMPACT_ATOMS: atom_id res chain seq x y z
N MET A 1 -0.80 -25.35 30.78
CA MET A 1 -1.42 -26.30 29.85
C MET A 1 -2.64 -25.69 29.20
N GLU A 2 -3.54 -25.07 29.97
CA GLU A 2 -4.77 -24.42 29.48
C GLU A 2 -4.64 -23.58 28.20
N GLN A 3 -3.70 -22.64 28.10
CA GLN A 3 -3.51 -21.85 26.87
C GLN A 3 -3.04 -22.66 25.66
N LEU A 4 -2.29 -23.74 25.88
CA LEU A 4 -1.80 -24.61 24.80
C LEU A 4 -2.91 -25.54 24.31
N ASP A 5 -3.71 -26.05 25.24
CA ASP A 5 -4.89 -26.87 24.94
C ASP A 5 -5.96 -26.03 24.22
N ASP A 6 -6.21 -24.80 24.68
CA ASP A 6 -7.13 -23.84 24.06
C ASP A 6 -6.72 -23.52 22.61
N ASN A 7 -5.47 -23.09 22.39
CA ASN A 7 -4.96 -22.77 21.04
C ASN A 7 -5.05 -23.94 20.06
N THR A 8 -4.88 -25.18 20.54
CA THR A 8 -4.91 -26.38 19.68
C THR A 8 -6.33 -26.89 19.45
N SER A 9 -7.26 -26.66 20.37
CA SER A 9 -8.65 -27.14 20.30
C SER A 9 -9.39 -26.65 19.05
N TYR A 10 -9.17 -25.41 18.62
CA TYR A 10 -9.85 -24.81 17.46
C TYR A 10 -9.51 -25.47 16.12
N MET A 11 -8.34 -26.13 16.01
CA MET A 11 -7.89 -26.80 14.79
C MET A 11 -8.14 -28.30 14.81
N GLN A 12 -8.57 -28.88 15.94
CA GLN A 12 -8.84 -30.32 16.05
C GLN A 12 -9.98 -30.79 15.15
N ASN A 13 -11.00 -29.94 14.95
CA ASN A 13 -12.18 -30.23 14.12
C ASN A 13 -12.41 -29.15 13.07
N PHE A 14 -11.35 -28.76 12.35
CA PHE A 14 -11.41 -27.71 11.34
C PHE A 14 -12.54 -27.95 10.33
N GLN A 15 -13.43 -26.98 10.21
CA GLN A 15 -14.46 -26.94 9.17
C GLN A 15 -14.00 -25.95 8.10
N PRO A 16 -13.75 -26.41 6.86
CA PRO A 16 -13.46 -25.50 5.75
C PRO A 16 -14.65 -24.57 5.48
N LEU A 17 -14.36 -23.43 4.87
CA LEU A 17 -15.40 -22.53 4.39
C LEU A 17 -16.32 -23.26 3.40
N ASN A 18 -17.62 -23.03 3.54
CA ASN A 18 -18.58 -23.47 2.53
C ASN A 18 -18.61 -22.51 1.34
N GLU A 19 -19.34 -22.88 0.29
CA GLU A 19 -19.47 -22.09 -0.93
C GLU A 19 -20.06 -20.69 -0.67
N GLN A 20 -21.09 -20.59 0.18
CA GLN A 20 -21.72 -19.30 0.50
C GLN A 20 -20.77 -18.35 1.23
N GLU A 21 -19.95 -18.89 2.15
CA GLU A 21 -18.92 -18.12 2.87
C GLU A 21 -17.79 -17.69 1.93
N THR A 22 -17.36 -18.58 1.04
CA THR A 22 -16.33 -18.27 0.04
C THR A 22 -16.78 -17.18 -0.91
N ASP A 23 -18.03 -17.26 -1.39
CA ASP A 23 -18.64 -16.23 -2.24
C ASP A 23 -18.78 -14.88 -1.52
N LEU A 24 -19.17 -14.90 -0.25
CA LEU A 24 -19.25 -13.70 0.56
C LEU A 24 -17.87 -13.05 0.70
N ILE A 25 -16.84 -13.83 1.02
CA ILE A 25 -15.46 -13.36 1.13
C ILE A 25 -15.01 -12.76 -0.19
N SER A 26 -15.28 -13.41 -1.33
CA SER A 26 -14.93 -12.88 -2.65
C SER A 26 -15.55 -11.51 -2.91
N ARG A 27 -16.85 -11.32 -2.59
CA ARG A 27 -17.52 -10.03 -2.75
C ARG A 27 -16.92 -8.94 -1.86
N VAL A 28 -16.55 -9.29 -0.62
CA VAL A 28 -15.90 -8.36 0.31
C VAL A 28 -14.52 -7.97 -0.21
N VAL A 29 -13.72 -8.95 -0.66
CA VAL A 29 -12.40 -8.72 -1.27
C VAL A 29 -12.54 -7.74 -2.44
N ASP A 30 -13.42 -8.02 -3.39
CA ASP A 30 -13.66 -7.15 -4.56
C ASP A 30 -14.03 -5.72 -4.17
N THR A 31 -14.82 -5.57 -3.11
CA THR A 31 -15.27 -4.25 -2.64
C THR A 31 -14.11 -3.46 -2.04
N ILE A 32 -13.23 -4.13 -1.31
CA ILE A 32 -12.04 -3.53 -0.70
C ILE A 32 -11.03 -3.16 -1.79
N THR A 33 -10.68 -4.08 -2.70
CA THR A 33 -9.69 -3.82 -3.76
C THR A 33 -10.14 -2.75 -4.75
N LYS A 34 -11.43 -2.63 -5.07
CA LYS A 34 -11.94 -1.55 -5.95
C LYS A 34 -11.67 -0.15 -5.40
N ASN A 35 -11.57 -0.01 -4.10
CA ASN A 35 -11.34 1.27 -3.42
C ASN A 35 -9.86 1.54 -3.12
N ILE A 36 -8.93 0.68 -3.55
CA ILE A 36 -7.49 0.87 -3.36
C ILE A 36 -6.85 1.07 -4.74
N ASP A 37 -6.05 2.13 -4.89
CA ASP A 37 -5.33 2.40 -6.15
C ASP A 37 -4.01 1.62 -6.22
N ILE A 38 -3.26 1.65 -5.12
CA ILE A 38 -1.97 0.98 -4.97
C ILE A 38 -2.04 0.09 -3.72
N PRO A 39 -2.03 -1.25 -3.83
CA PRO A 39 -2.18 -2.15 -2.70
C PRO A 39 -0.88 -2.24 -1.87
N CYS A 40 -0.46 -1.10 -1.29
CA CYS A 40 0.69 -0.98 -0.41
C CYS A 40 0.27 -1.21 1.05
N THR A 41 0.94 -2.13 1.76
CA THR A 41 0.70 -2.42 3.18
C THR A 41 1.51 -1.55 4.14
N ALA A 42 2.29 -0.60 3.61
CA ALA A 42 3.18 0.25 4.39
C ALA A 42 4.18 -0.51 5.30
N CYS A 43 4.70 -1.65 4.83
CA CYS A 43 5.70 -2.45 5.56
C CYS A 43 7.11 -1.83 5.63
N HIS A 44 7.37 -0.75 4.88
CA HIS A 44 8.65 -0.03 4.84
C HIS A 44 9.89 -0.79 4.35
N TYR A 45 9.79 -2.02 3.82
CA TYR A 45 10.96 -2.73 3.28
C TYR A 45 11.66 -2.01 2.12
N CYS A 46 10.93 -1.16 1.37
CA CYS A 46 11.50 -0.38 0.27
C CYS A 46 12.26 0.89 0.70
N THR A 47 12.06 1.41 1.92
CA THR A 47 12.55 2.76 2.28
C THR A 47 14.04 2.79 2.58
N GLY A 48 14.57 1.79 3.30
CA GLY A 48 15.97 1.75 3.73
C GLY A 48 16.99 1.51 2.60
N LYS A 49 16.53 1.15 1.41
CA LYS A 49 17.38 0.85 0.23
C LYS A 49 17.25 1.86 -0.89
N CYS A 50 16.35 2.83 -0.77
CA CYS A 50 16.20 3.87 -1.78
C CYS A 50 17.35 4.88 -1.67
N PRO A 51 18.25 4.99 -2.66
CA PRO A 51 19.37 5.95 -2.62
C PRO A 51 18.89 7.41 -2.63
N GLN A 52 17.64 7.64 -3.07
CA GLN A 52 17.01 8.96 -3.13
C GLN A 52 16.15 9.23 -1.89
N HIS A 53 16.13 8.31 -0.91
CA HIS A 53 15.39 8.44 0.35
C HIS A 53 13.91 8.81 0.17
N ILE A 54 13.27 8.29 -0.89
CA ILE A 54 11.88 8.54 -1.24
C ILE A 54 10.94 7.88 -0.23
N ALA A 55 9.94 8.63 0.24
CA ALA A 55 8.91 8.16 1.18
C ALA A 55 7.82 7.31 0.48
N ILE A 56 8.23 6.20 -0.14
CA ILE A 56 7.40 5.37 -1.03
C ILE A 56 6.04 4.99 -0.39
N PRO A 57 5.99 4.42 0.84
CA PRO A 57 4.71 4.04 1.43
C PRO A 57 3.76 5.22 1.64
N GLN A 58 4.30 6.37 2.07
CA GLN A 58 3.51 7.57 2.30
C GLN A 58 2.93 8.11 0.99
N TYR A 59 3.72 8.15 -0.07
CA TYR A 59 3.26 8.61 -1.38
C TYR A 59 2.14 7.74 -1.95
N PHE A 60 2.24 6.42 -1.79
CA PHE A 60 1.17 5.50 -2.20
C PHE A 60 -0.08 5.65 -1.32
N GLY A 61 0.10 5.90 -0.02
CA GLY A 61 -1.01 6.24 0.88
C GLY A 61 -1.78 7.47 0.42
N LEU A 62 -1.11 8.52 -0.03
CA LEU A 62 -1.75 9.74 -0.54
C LEU A 62 -2.59 9.49 -1.80
N MET A 63 -2.10 8.65 -2.72
CA MET A 63 -2.89 8.22 -3.90
C MET A 63 -4.14 7.45 -3.47
N ASN A 64 -4.01 6.53 -2.51
CA ASN A 64 -5.12 5.75 -1.99
C ASN A 64 -6.16 6.59 -1.27
N VAL A 65 -5.76 7.61 -0.50
CA VAL A 65 -6.69 8.54 0.15
C VAL A 65 -7.57 9.25 -0.89
N ILE A 66 -6.97 9.73 -1.99
CA ILE A 66 -7.72 10.37 -3.08
C ILE A 66 -8.67 9.37 -3.76
N LYS A 67 -8.22 8.12 -3.98
CA LYS A 67 -9.06 7.06 -4.55
C LYS A 67 -10.27 6.72 -3.66
N GLN A 68 -10.06 6.65 -2.34
CA GLN A 68 -11.07 6.22 -1.36
C GLN A 68 -12.07 7.32 -1.04
N LEU A 69 -11.60 8.56 -0.87
CA LEU A 69 -12.39 9.67 -0.34
C LEU A 69 -12.73 10.72 -1.42
N GLY A 70 -12.21 10.55 -2.64
CA GLY A 70 -12.45 11.39 -3.80
C GLY A 70 -11.43 12.52 -3.99
N GLU A 71 -11.51 13.16 -5.16
CA GLU A 71 -10.62 14.24 -5.59
C GLU A 71 -10.65 15.49 -4.69
N SER A 72 -11.70 15.66 -3.88
CA SER A 72 -11.76 16.71 -2.86
C SER A 72 -10.63 16.62 -1.82
N GLN A 73 -10.01 15.44 -1.65
CA GLN A 73 -8.85 15.26 -0.77
C GLN A 73 -7.51 15.63 -1.42
N PHE A 74 -7.49 15.96 -2.71
CA PHE A 74 -6.25 16.31 -3.40
C PHE A 74 -5.50 17.50 -2.75
N PRO A 75 -6.14 18.62 -2.36
CA PRO A 75 -5.43 19.74 -1.71
C PRO A 75 -4.71 19.33 -0.42
N ASN A 76 -5.38 18.56 0.45
CA ASN A 76 -4.79 18.04 1.67
C ASN A 76 -3.64 17.08 1.36
N SER A 77 -3.85 16.16 0.43
CA SER A 77 -2.84 15.18 0.02
C SER A 77 -1.61 15.86 -0.58
N ARG A 78 -1.80 16.92 -1.38
CA ARG A 78 -0.72 17.74 -1.95
C ARG A 78 0.05 18.51 -0.87
N LEU A 79 -0.63 19.02 0.15
CA LEU A 79 0.03 19.63 1.31
C LEU A 79 0.93 18.61 2.03
N TYR A 80 0.42 17.42 2.32
CA TYR A 80 1.22 16.35 2.95
C TYR A 80 2.40 15.92 2.08
N TYR A 81 2.19 15.76 0.76
CA TYR A 81 3.26 15.50 -0.20
C TYR A 81 4.37 16.55 -0.08
N ASN A 82 4.02 17.84 -0.14
CA ASN A 82 4.95 18.95 -0.04
C ASN A 82 5.68 19.04 1.31
N LEU A 83 5.07 18.56 2.40
CA LEU A 83 5.73 18.49 3.71
C LEU A 83 6.74 17.33 3.77
N LEU A 84 6.39 16.18 3.19
CA LEU A 84 7.28 15.01 3.11
C LEU A 84 8.51 15.31 2.26
N THR A 85 8.35 15.99 1.12
CA THR A 85 9.46 16.33 0.20
C THR A 85 10.47 17.31 0.78
N LYS A 86 10.19 17.94 1.94
CA LYS A 86 11.19 18.72 2.69
C LYS A 86 12.21 17.84 3.42
N LYS A 87 11.88 16.59 3.68
CA LYS A 87 12.70 15.63 4.45
C LYS A 87 13.08 14.38 3.64
N HIS A 88 12.42 14.15 2.52
CA HIS A 88 12.55 12.96 1.67
C HIS A 88 12.67 13.37 0.20
N GLY A 89 13.25 12.51 -0.63
CA GLY A 89 13.27 12.71 -2.08
C GLY A 89 11.85 12.72 -2.66
N LYS A 90 11.64 13.55 -3.67
CA LYS A 90 10.41 13.60 -4.47
C LYS A 90 10.20 12.28 -5.21
N ALA A 91 8.97 12.02 -5.62
CA ALA A 91 8.67 10.90 -6.50
C ALA A 91 9.43 10.99 -7.83
N SER A 92 9.59 12.21 -8.37
CA SER A 92 10.39 12.46 -9.58
C SER A 92 11.90 12.27 -9.41
N ASP A 93 12.42 12.21 -8.18
CA ASP A 93 13.83 11.94 -7.94
C ASP A 93 14.19 10.46 -8.18
N CYS A 94 13.19 9.59 -8.41
CA CYS A 94 13.40 8.17 -8.64
C CYS A 94 14.32 7.90 -9.84
N ILE A 95 15.51 7.37 -9.56
CA ILE A 95 16.48 6.95 -10.58
C ILE A 95 16.22 5.53 -11.15
N GLN A 96 15.05 4.96 -10.86
CA GLN A 96 14.61 3.65 -11.38
C GLN A 96 15.57 2.48 -11.10
N CYS A 97 16.26 2.49 -9.95
CA CYS A 97 17.26 1.47 -9.63
C CYS A 97 16.73 0.06 -9.28
N GLY A 98 15.41 -0.13 -9.15
CA GLY A 98 14.77 -1.43 -8.88
C GLY A 98 14.91 -2.00 -7.46
N GLN A 99 15.75 -1.43 -6.58
CA GLN A 99 15.99 -1.98 -5.24
C GLN A 99 14.73 -2.06 -4.37
N CYS A 100 13.82 -1.09 -4.51
CA CYS A 100 12.55 -1.08 -3.79
C CYS A 100 11.63 -2.22 -4.19
N GLU A 101 11.58 -2.56 -5.48
CA GLU A 101 10.72 -3.63 -6.02
C GLU A 101 11.24 -5.01 -5.62
N ALA A 102 12.56 -5.22 -5.66
CA ALA A 102 13.19 -6.46 -5.22
C ALA A 102 12.90 -6.80 -3.75
N MET A 103 12.68 -5.78 -2.90
CA MET A 103 12.37 -5.94 -1.48
C MET A 103 10.85 -5.90 -1.19
N CYS A 104 10.02 -5.63 -2.19
CA CYS A 104 8.58 -5.49 -1.98
C CYS A 104 7.95 -6.89 -1.84
N PRO A 105 7.41 -7.25 -0.67
CA PRO A 105 6.84 -8.58 -0.46
C PRO A 105 5.51 -8.77 -1.22
N GLN A 106 4.94 -7.66 -1.70
CA GLN A 106 3.71 -7.64 -2.50
C GLN A 106 3.98 -7.54 -4.00
N HIS A 107 5.26 -7.54 -4.41
CA HIS A 107 5.66 -7.45 -5.83
C HIS A 107 5.02 -6.28 -6.59
N LEU A 108 4.89 -5.12 -5.93
CA LEU A 108 4.31 -3.94 -6.55
C LEU A 108 5.26 -3.35 -7.61
N PRO A 109 4.72 -2.81 -8.72
CA PRO A 109 5.48 -2.00 -9.66
C PRO A 109 5.72 -0.62 -9.06
N ILE A 110 6.65 -0.52 -8.10
CA ILE A 110 6.92 0.69 -7.33
C ILE A 110 7.39 1.82 -8.25
N ILE A 111 8.24 1.53 -9.23
CA ILE A 111 8.80 2.55 -10.12
C ILE A 111 7.68 3.22 -10.93
N ASP A 112 6.81 2.43 -11.55
CA ASP A 112 5.68 2.96 -12.33
C ASP A 112 4.71 3.75 -11.45
N ASN A 113 4.46 3.26 -10.24
CA ASN A 113 3.62 3.99 -9.28
C ASN A 113 4.26 5.31 -8.82
N LEU A 114 5.59 5.40 -8.70
CA LEU A 114 6.27 6.66 -8.42
C LEU A 114 6.14 7.66 -9.58
N VAL A 115 6.19 7.19 -10.83
CA VAL A 115 5.89 8.03 -12.01
C VAL A 115 4.46 8.59 -11.93
N ARG A 116 3.49 7.75 -11.57
CA ARG A 116 2.09 8.18 -11.37
C ARG A 116 1.96 9.23 -10.26
N VAL A 117 2.66 9.04 -9.13
CA VAL A 117 2.70 10.01 -8.03
C VAL A 117 3.29 11.35 -8.51
N ALA A 118 4.44 11.32 -9.19
CA ALA A 118 5.07 12.53 -9.71
C ALA A 118 4.12 13.30 -10.64
N ASN A 119 3.47 12.59 -11.56
CA ASN A 119 2.47 13.18 -12.45
C ASN A 119 1.28 13.78 -11.70
N LYS A 120 0.80 13.16 -10.62
CA LYS A 120 -0.35 13.67 -9.87
C LYS A 120 -0.01 14.90 -9.02
N PHE A 121 1.16 14.93 -8.38
CA PHE A 121 1.47 15.91 -7.33
C PHE A 121 2.43 17.03 -7.74
N GLU A 122 3.27 16.83 -8.76
CA GLU A 122 4.36 17.74 -9.11
C GLU A 122 4.10 18.61 -10.34
N GLN A 123 2.94 18.46 -10.99
CA GLN A 123 2.52 19.33 -12.08
C GLN A 123 2.29 20.77 -11.57
N LYS A 124 2.64 21.75 -12.42
CA LYS A 124 2.51 23.18 -12.13
C LYS A 124 1.04 23.61 -12.09
#